data_AF-A0A818RX16-F1
#
_entry.id   AF-A0A818RX16-F1
#
_cell.length_a   1.000
_cell.length_b   1.000
_cell.length_c   1.000
_cell.angle_alpha   90.00
_cell.angle_beta   90.00
_cell.angle_gamma   90.00
#
_symmetry.space_group_name_H-M   'P 1'
#
loop_
_entity.id
_entity.type
_entity.pdbx_description
1 polymer ?
#
loop_
_entity_poly.entity_id
_entity_poly.type
_entity_poly.pdbx_seq_one_letter_code
_entity_poly.pdbx_strand_id
1 'polypeptide(L)'
;MANFFEFSGDPNFERIGRRVSVPDNDIARCMYYLSCVFTAIEYDDDDMDRYSDYKNYWSLSENEQRYVFLLCIALSPDEFEDKVFFENDALTGPGSGNEFYEISQVRFQLMAVNAIVIAGQRRQVKRIMTYKRSWMQANYYGPMQRLTYQYNLQRRRQAVEEALRQQIQSGACIIS
;
A
#
# COMPACT_ATOMS: atom_id res chain seq x y z
N MET A 1 4.77 26.36 14.37
CA MET A 1 5.46 25.19 13.82
C MET A 1 6.28 24.60 14.96
N ALA A 2 5.83 23.51 15.56
CA ALA A 2 6.54 22.88 16.67
C ALA A 2 7.77 22.14 16.11
N ASN A 3 8.94 22.40 16.70
CA ASN A 3 10.22 21.86 16.27
C ASN A 3 10.27 20.35 16.49
N PHE A 4 10.44 19.64 15.39
CA PHE A 4 10.54 18.18 15.26
C PHE A 4 11.91 17.60 15.72
N PHE A 5 12.79 18.38 16.36
CA PHE A 5 14.23 18.07 16.40
C PHE A 5 14.78 17.49 17.71
N GLU A 6 13.98 17.19 18.73
CA GLU A 6 14.46 16.58 19.99
C GLU A 6 13.88 15.18 20.22
N PHE A 7 14.24 14.19 19.37
CA PHE A 7 13.71 12.82 19.50
C PHE A 7 14.77 11.71 19.54
N SER A 8 16.05 12.02 19.50
CA SER A 8 17.11 11.01 19.59
C SER A 8 17.39 10.65 21.05
N GLY A 9 16.47 9.95 21.73
CA GLY A 9 16.80 9.38 23.03
C GLY A 9 15.67 8.99 23.98
N ASP A 10 14.39 9.07 23.60
CA ASP A 10 13.31 8.69 24.51
C ASP A 10 13.17 7.15 24.59
N PRO A 11 13.49 6.49 25.72
CA PRO A 11 13.50 5.04 25.85
C PRO A 11 12.11 4.38 25.91
N ASN A 12 11.03 5.15 25.76
CA ASN A 12 9.65 4.68 25.95
C ASN A 12 8.96 4.12 24.69
N PHE A 13 9.66 4.04 23.56
CA PHE A 13 9.11 3.49 22.32
C PHE A 13 9.59 2.05 22.11
N GLU A 14 8.71 1.08 22.35
CA GLU A 14 9.00 -0.31 22.03
C GLU A 14 8.84 -0.52 20.53
N ARG A 15 9.94 -0.91 19.87
CA ARG A 15 9.97 -1.21 18.44
C ARG A 15 9.43 -2.61 18.22
N ILE A 16 8.36 -2.74 17.43
CA ILE A 16 7.67 -4.02 17.19
C ILE A 16 8.01 -4.61 15.80
N GLY A 17 8.78 -3.88 14.98
CA GLY A 17 9.10 -4.26 13.61
C GLY A 17 9.91 -5.55 13.50
N ARG A 18 9.69 -6.27 12.40
CA ARG A 18 10.49 -7.44 12.00
C ARG A 18 11.21 -7.16 10.70
N ARG A 19 12.45 -7.61 10.59
CA ARG A 19 13.16 -7.61 9.31
C ARG A 19 12.54 -8.65 8.39
N VAL A 20 12.05 -8.21 7.24
CA VAL A 20 11.44 -9.10 6.24
C VAL A 20 12.16 -8.98 4.90
N SER A 21 12.18 -10.08 4.15
CA SER A 21 12.58 -10.08 2.75
C SER A 21 11.32 -10.09 1.90
N VAL A 22 11.20 -9.11 1.01
CA VAL A 22 10.06 -8.98 0.09
C VAL A 22 10.51 -9.45 -1.29
N PRO A 23 9.76 -10.34 -1.97
CA PRO A 23 10.09 -10.77 -3.33
C PRO A 23 10.22 -9.58 -4.29
N ASP A 24 11.12 -9.71 -5.28
CA ASP A 24 11.30 -8.70 -6.33
C ASP A 24 10.20 -8.79 -7.39
N ASN A 25 8.97 -8.47 -6.98
CA ASN A 25 7.77 -8.47 -7.82
C ASN A 25 6.86 -7.30 -7.42
N ASP A 26 6.26 -6.63 -8.40
CA ASP A 26 5.45 -5.44 -8.17
C ASP A 26 4.20 -5.73 -7.32
N ILE A 27 3.51 -6.84 -7.58
CA ILE A 27 2.35 -7.27 -6.77
C ILE A 27 2.81 -7.63 -5.36
N ALA A 28 3.89 -8.40 -5.21
CA ALA A 28 4.40 -8.77 -3.89
C ALA A 28 4.73 -7.53 -3.04
N ARG A 29 5.36 -6.52 -3.64
CA ARG A 29 5.67 -5.24 -2.98
C ARG A 29 4.40 -4.47 -2.58
N CYS A 30 3.41 -4.41 -3.46
CA CYS A 30 2.09 -3.84 -3.15
C CYS A 30 1.38 -4.59 -2.01
N MET A 31 1.39 -5.93 -2.00
CA MET A 31 0.85 -6.74 -0.90
C MET A 31 1.59 -6.49 0.42
N TYR A 32 2.91 -6.31 0.36
CA TYR A 32 3.70 -5.99 1.55
C TYR A 32 3.34 -4.60 2.11
N TYR A 33 3.14 -3.62 1.23
CA TYR A 33 2.59 -2.32 1.63
C TYR A 33 1.22 -2.47 2.30
N LEU A 34 0.30 -3.25 1.73
CA LEU A 34 -1.03 -3.51 2.32
C LEU A 34 -0.92 -4.20 3.69
N SER A 35 0.00 -5.16 3.85
CA SER A 35 0.29 -5.77 5.15
C SER A 35 0.70 -4.73 6.21
N CYS A 36 1.47 -3.73 5.81
CA CYS A 36 1.83 -2.61 6.69
C CYS A 36 0.63 -1.74 7.04
N VAL A 37 -0.25 -1.45 6.06
CA VAL A 37 -1.50 -0.72 6.29
C VAL A 37 -2.39 -1.47 7.28
N PHE A 38 -2.67 -2.75 7.06
CA PHE A 38 -3.53 -3.55 7.94
C PHE A 38 -2.93 -3.83 9.32
N THR A 39 -1.61 -3.70 9.46
CA THR A 39 -0.96 -3.68 10.78
C THR A 39 -1.21 -2.38 11.53
N ALA A 40 -1.32 -1.26 10.80
CA ALA A 40 -1.48 0.08 11.35
C ALA A 40 -2.94 0.44 11.68
N ILE A 41 -3.91 -0.07 10.93
CA ILE A 41 -5.33 0.23 11.11
C ILE A 41 -6.17 -1.02 11.37
N GLU A 42 -7.33 -0.85 11.98
CA GLU A 42 -8.36 -1.86 12.02
C GLU A 42 -9.06 -1.99 10.66
N TYR A 43 -9.02 -3.19 10.10
CA TYR A 43 -9.73 -3.54 8.89
C TYR A 43 -10.56 -4.80 9.19
N ASP A 44 -11.87 -4.68 9.02
CA ASP A 44 -12.88 -5.66 9.41
C ASP A 44 -13.35 -6.44 8.18
N ASP A 45 -12.42 -7.17 7.55
CA ASP A 45 -12.69 -7.92 6.33
C ASP A 45 -11.75 -9.13 6.29
N ASP A 46 -12.33 -10.33 6.47
CA ASP A 46 -11.61 -11.59 6.68
C ASP A 46 -10.71 -11.99 5.50
N ASP A 47 -10.97 -11.44 4.31
CA ASP A 47 -10.22 -11.75 3.08
C ASP A 47 -8.90 -10.95 2.96
N MET A 48 -8.61 -10.00 3.85
CA MET A 48 -7.42 -9.15 3.72
C MET A 48 -6.09 -9.87 3.94
N ASP A 49 -6.10 -11.00 4.66
CA ASP A 49 -4.92 -11.85 4.81
C ASP A 49 -4.44 -12.36 3.45
N ARG A 50 -5.37 -12.69 2.54
CA ARG A 50 -5.03 -13.14 1.18
C ARG A 50 -4.34 -12.06 0.35
N TYR A 51 -4.74 -10.80 0.51
CA TYR A 51 -4.22 -9.66 -0.26
C TYR A 51 -3.02 -8.97 0.39
N SER A 52 -2.65 -9.39 1.60
CA SER A 52 -1.46 -8.91 2.31
C SER A 52 -0.38 -9.96 2.50
N ASP A 53 -0.66 -11.23 2.17
CA ASP A 53 0.33 -12.32 2.14
C ASP A 53 1.26 -12.24 0.92
N TYR A 54 2.15 -11.25 0.96
CA TYR A 54 3.15 -10.98 -0.09
C TYR A 54 4.09 -12.16 -0.35
N LYS A 55 4.20 -13.11 0.59
CA LYS A 55 5.03 -14.31 0.39
C LYS A 55 4.38 -15.26 -0.60
N ASN A 56 3.05 -15.30 -0.67
CA ASN A 56 2.32 -16.20 -1.56
C ASN A 56 1.72 -15.48 -2.77
N TYR A 57 2.32 -14.37 -3.21
CA TYR A 57 1.83 -13.55 -4.34
C TYR A 57 1.61 -14.35 -5.64
N TRP A 58 2.42 -15.39 -5.88
CA TRP A 58 2.31 -16.24 -7.07
C TRP A 58 1.02 -17.07 -7.12
N SER A 59 0.30 -17.19 -6.01
CA SER A 59 -0.97 -17.92 -5.92
C SER A 59 -2.19 -17.08 -6.35
N LEU A 60 -2.00 -15.77 -6.58
CA LEU A 60 -3.06 -14.86 -7.01
C LEU A 60 -3.33 -14.99 -8.52
N SER A 61 -4.60 -15.17 -8.87
CA SER A 61 -5.09 -15.02 -10.24
C SER A 61 -4.95 -13.58 -10.75
N GLU A 62 -5.03 -13.36 -12.06
CA GLU A 62 -4.95 -12.00 -12.63
C GLU A 62 -6.00 -11.04 -12.07
N ASN A 63 -7.22 -11.54 -11.80
CA ASN A 63 -8.29 -10.73 -11.21
C ASN A 63 -7.96 -10.33 -9.77
N GLU A 64 -7.36 -11.24 -8.99
CA GLU A 64 -6.93 -10.94 -7.62
C GLU A 64 -5.74 -9.97 -7.59
N GLN A 65 -4.80 -10.10 -8.54
CA GLN A 65 -3.70 -9.14 -8.69
C GLN A 65 -4.24 -7.74 -9.02
N ARG A 66 -5.25 -7.64 -9.90
CA ARG A 66 -5.94 -6.37 -10.17
C ARG A 66 -6.65 -5.84 -8.94
N TYR A 67 -7.24 -6.71 -8.13
CA TYR A 67 -7.88 -6.31 -6.88
C TYR A 67 -6.86 -5.74 -5.88
N VAL A 68 -5.69 -6.37 -5.72
CA VAL A 68 -4.56 -5.82 -4.94
C VAL A 68 -4.18 -4.42 -5.43
N PHE A 69 -4.06 -4.24 -6.75
CA PHE A 69 -3.76 -2.92 -7.33
C PHE A 69 -4.83 -1.87 -7.00
N LEU A 70 -6.12 -2.22 -7.12
CA LEU A 70 -7.23 -1.34 -6.76
C LEU A 70 -7.25 -1.01 -5.27
N LEU A 71 -6.97 -1.98 -4.40
CA LEU A 71 -6.82 -1.75 -2.97
C LEU A 71 -5.68 -0.78 -2.67
N CYS A 72 -4.54 -0.92 -3.33
CA CYS A 72 -3.43 0.03 -3.16
C CYS A 72 -3.80 1.46 -3.60
N ILE A 73 -4.64 1.63 -4.63
CA ILE A 73 -5.17 2.95 -5.01
C ILE A 73 -6.08 3.50 -3.90
N ALA A 74 -7.01 2.68 -3.40
CA ALA A 74 -7.96 3.10 -2.37
C ALA A 74 -7.27 3.42 -1.03
N LEU A 75 -6.19 2.72 -0.74
CA LEU A 75 -5.36 2.83 0.45
C LEU A 75 -4.02 3.49 0.11
N SER A 76 -4.05 4.60 -0.65
CA SER A 76 -2.83 5.32 -1.04
C SER A 76 -2.13 5.94 0.18
N PRO A 77 -0.78 6.08 0.19
CA PRO A 77 -0.03 6.68 1.29
C PRO A 77 -0.56 8.05 1.71
N ASP A 78 -1.04 8.85 0.76
CA ASP A 78 -1.60 10.18 0.97
C ASP A 78 -2.79 10.17 1.95
N GLU A 79 -3.54 9.06 2.02
CA GLU A 79 -4.63 8.90 2.99
C GLU A 79 -4.11 8.78 4.44
N PHE A 80 -2.89 8.28 4.61
CA PHE A 80 -2.25 7.96 5.89
C PHE A 80 -1.16 8.95 6.31
N GLU A 81 -0.61 9.70 5.37
CA GLU A 81 0.50 10.63 5.60
C GLU A 81 0.14 11.64 6.69
N ASP A 82 1.10 11.88 7.59
CA ASP A 82 1.01 12.75 8.77
C ASP A 82 -0.11 12.39 9.77
N LYS A 83 -0.80 11.27 9.57
CA LYS A 83 -1.85 10.77 10.48
C LYS A 83 -1.46 9.46 11.14
N VAL A 84 -0.97 8.53 10.33
CA VAL A 84 -0.62 7.15 10.71
C VAL A 84 0.75 6.76 10.18
N PHE A 85 1.12 7.25 9.00
CA PHE A 85 2.42 7.04 8.38
C PHE A 85 3.23 8.33 8.39
N PHE A 86 4.47 8.25 8.89
CA PHE A 86 5.36 9.40 9.02
C PHE A 86 6.71 9.12 8.35
N GLU A 87 7.10 9.96 7.39
CA GLU A 87 8.46 9.92 6.83
C GLU A 87 9.45 10.41 7.90
N ASN A 88 10.23 9.50 8.49
CA ASN A 88 11.19 9.85 9.54
C ASN A 88 12.35 8.84 9.61
N ASP A 89 13.48 9.22 9.05
CA ASP A 89 14.71 8.42 9.04
C ASP A 89 15.33 8.27 10.44
N ALA A 90 15.15 9.24 11.35
CA ALA A 90 15.73 9.21 12.69
C ALA A 90 15.03 8.19 13.60
N LEU A 91 13.70 8.09 13.50
CA LEU A 91 12.92 7.07 14.19
C LEU A 91 13.04 5.70 13.50
N THR A 92 13.25 5.69 12.19
CA THR A 92 13.47 4.44 11.45
C THR A 92 14.90 3.95 11.62
N GLY A 93 15.12 3.09 12.61
CA GLY A 93 16.47 2.71 13.04
C GLY A 93 17.39 2.11 11.96
N PRO A 94 18.69 1.98 12.28
CA PRO A 94 19.71 1.55 11.32
C PRO A 94 19.39 0.16 10.75
N GLY A 95 19.35 0.03 9.42
CA GLY A 95 19.05 -1.22 8.73
C GLY A 95 17.56 -1.56 8.56
N SER A 96 16.64 -0.78 9.17
CA SER A 96 15.20 -0.86 8.90
C SER A 96 14.79 0.13 7.81
N GLY A 97 13.82 -0.25 6.97
CA GLY A 97 13.18 0.65 6.00
C GLY A 97 11.88 1.27 6.53
N ASN A 98 11.20 0.58 7.43
CA ASN A 98 10.03 1.05 8.18
C ASN A 98 10.03 0.46 9.60
N GLU A 99 9.28 1.07 10.52
CA GLU A 99 9.15 0.65 11.93
C GLU A 99 7.73 0.94 12.44
N PHE A 100 7.23 0.14 13.38
CA PHE A 100 5.90 0.31 13.99
C PHE A 100 6.00 0.64 15.49
N TYR A 101 5.06 1.48 15.94
CA TYR A 101 4.94 1.95 17.32
C TYR A 101 3.49 1.88 17.80
N GLU A 102 3.27 1.56 19.08
CA GLU A 102 1.94 1.56 19.70
C GLU A 102 1.44 2.99 19.95
N ILE A 103 0.15 3.25 19.75
CA ILE A 103 -0.44 4.60 19.91
C ILE A 103 -0.29 5.11 21.34
N SER A 104 -0.40 4.21 22.33
CA SER A 104 -0.24 4.56 23.75
C SER A 104 1.11 5.22 24.05
N GLN A 105 2.17 4.87 23.30
CA GLN A 105 3.51 5.44 23.43
C GLN A 105 3.63 6.79 22.70
N VAL A 106 2.82 7.00 21.65
CA VAL A 106 2.86 8.18 20.78
C VAL A 106 1.93 9.32 21.24
N ARG A 107 0.99 9.03 22.15
CA ARG A 107 -0.07 9.93 22.64
C ARG A 107 0.40 11.26 23.24
N PHE A 108 1.67 11.42 23.59
CA PHE A 108 2.20 12.67 24.13
C PHE A 108 2.83 13.62 23.09
N GLN A 109 3.10 13.17 21.86
CA GLN A 109 4.03 13.89 20.97
C GLN A 109 3.59 14.00 19.50
N LEU A 110 2.64 13.18 19.02
CA LEU A 110 1.99 13.35 17.71
C LEU A 110 0.49 13.52 17.93
N MET A 111 -0.21 14.27 17.08
CA MET A 111 -1.68 14.28 17.02
C MET A 111 -2.19 12.94 16.47
N ALA A 112 -1.82 11.84 17.13
CA ALA A 112 -2.23 10.49 16.82
C ALA A 112 -3.74 10.40 17.02
N VAL A 113 -4.46 10.48 15.91
CA VAL A 113 -5.91 10.34 15.89
C VAL A 113 -6.22 8.85 16.12
N ASN A 114 -7.02 8.56 17.15
CA ASN A 114 -7.46 7.17 17.44
C ASN A 114 -8.29 6.57 16.28
N ALA A 115 -8.76 7.40 15.34
CA ALA A 115 -9.43 6.96 14.13
C ALA A 115 -9.24 7.95 12.98
N ILE A 116 -9.19 7.44 11.76
CA ILE A 116 -9.12 8.22 10.52
C ILE A 116 -10.23 7.81 9.56
N VAL A 117 -10.62 8.71 8.65
CA VAL A 117 -11.55 8.38 7.56
C VAL A 117 -10.72 8.00 6.35
N ILE A 118 -10.85 6.76 5.90
CA ILE A 118 -10.22 6.24 4.68
C ILE A 118 -11.31 5.64 3.81
N ALA A 119 -11.32 5.98 2.52
CA ALA A 119 -12.34 5.51 1.58
C ALA A 119 -13.79 5.70 2.09
N GLY A 120 -14.04 6.82 2.79
CA GLY A 120 -15.36 7.15 3.37
C GLY A 120 -15.74 6.38 4.63
N GLN A 121 -14.88 5.49 5.15
CA GLN A 121 -15.12 4.71 6.35
C GLN A 121 -14.21 5.14 7.49
N ARG A 122 -14.76 5.27 8.70
CA ARG A 122 -13.97 5.53 9.90
C ARG A 122 -13.27 4.25 10.33
N ARG A 123 -11.94 4.26 10.37
CA ARG A 123 -11.07 3.14 10.75
C ARG A 123 -10.32 3.49 12.03
N GLN A 124 -10.26 2.56 12.98
CA GLN A 124 -9.45 2.76 14.18
C GLN A 124 -7.98 2.61 13.82
N VAL A 125 -7.14 3.47 14.38
CA VAL A 125 -5.70 3.30 14.27
C VAL A 125 -5.29 2.34 15.39
N LYS A 126 -4.49 1.32 15.06
CA LYS A 126 -3.87 0.38 16.01
C LYS A 126 -2.43 0.78 16.30
N ARG A 127 -1.68 1.18 15.26
CA ARG A 127 -0.25 1.51 15.35
C ARG A 127 0.10 2.65 14.41
N ILE A 128 1.22 3.29 14.69
CA ILE A 128 1.85 4.29 13.83
C ILE A 128 3.06 3.66 13.15
N MET A 129 3.25 3.98 11.87
CA MET A 129 4.42 3.55 11.10
C MET A 129 5.32 4.74 10.81
N THR A 130 6.62 4.62 11.09
CA THR A 130 7.63 5.50 10.50
C THR A 130 8.30 4.79 9.34
N TYR A 131 8.68 5.53 8.30
CA TYR A 131 9.34 4.95 7.15
C TYR A 131 10.42 5.87 6.60
N LYS A 132 11.38 5.28 5.88
CA LYS A 132 12.33 6.00 5.02
C LYS A 132 11.71 6.22 3.66
N ARG A 133 11.97 7.37 3.03
CA ARG A 133 11.49 7.64 1.66
C ARG A 133 11.84 6.52 0.67
N SER A 134 13.04 5.94 0.80
CA SER A 134 13.48 4.81 -0.04
C SER A 134 12.59 3.57 0.10
N TRP A 135 12.03 3.32 1.28
CA TRP A 135 11.10 2.23 1.53
C TRP A 135 9.78 2.46 0.79
N MET A 136 9.22 3.67 0.88
CA MET A 136 7.96 4.01 0.20
C MET A 136 8.13 3.95 -1.32
N GLN A 137 9.27 4.43 -1.82
CA GLN A 137 9.61 4.34 -3.24
C GLN A 137 9.72 2.88 -3.72
N ALA A 138 10.35 2.01 -2.92
CA ALA A 138 10.57 0.62 -3.28
C ALA A 138 9.29 -0.23 -3.20
N ASN A 139 8.41 0.04 -2.23
CA ASN A 139 7.28 -0.83 -1.91
C ASN A 139 5.91 -0.31 -2.38
N TYR A 140 5.79 0.98 -2.69
CA TYR A 140 4.55 1.57 -3.19
C TYR A 140 4.73 2.31 -4.51
N TYR A 141 5.45 3.44 -4.53
CA TYR A 141 5.45 4.32 -5.71
C TYR A 141 6.01 3.67 -6.97
N GLY A 142 7.15 2.99 -6.86
CA GLY A 142 7.77 2.28 -7.99
C GLY A 142 6.87 1.16 -8.54
N PRO A 143 6.41 0.21 -7.70
CA PRO A 143 5.48 -0.84 -8.12
C PRO A 143 4.19 -0.29 -8.73
N MET A 144 3.54 0.68 -8.09
CA MET A 144 2.29 1.27 -8.57
C MET A 144 2.46 1.94 -9.94
N GLN A 145 3.57 2.64 -10.17
CA GLN A 145 3.87 3.23 -11.47
C GLN A 145 4.00 2.16 -12.57
N ARG A 146 4.73 1.07 -12.29
CA ARG A 146 4.92 -0.03 -13.26
C ARG A 146 3.62 -0.78 -13.54
N LEU A 147 2.85 -1.11 -12.50
CA LEU A 147 1.55 -1.75 -12.64
C LEU A 147 0.55 -0.88 -13.41
N THR A 148 0.52 0.43 -13.12
CA THR A 148 -0.32 1.38 -13.86
C THR A 148 0.01 1.36 -15.36
N TYR A 149 1.30 1.39 -15.70
CA TYR A 149 1.74 1.28 -17.08
C TYR A 149 1.31 -0.05 -17.73
N GLN A 150 1.52 -1.17 -17.05
CA GLN A 150 1.14 -2.50 -17.53
C GLN A 150 -0.37 -2.63 -17.77
N TYR A 151 -1.20 -2.23 -16.81
CA TYR A 151 -2.65 -2.30 -16.96
C TYR A 151 -3.19 -1.37 -18.03
N ASN A 152 -2.62 -0.17 -18.17
CA ASN A 152 -2.99 0.73 -19.27
C ASN A 152 -2.65 0.13 -20.64
N LEU A 153 -1.49 -0.52 -20.77
CA LEU A 153 -1.12 -1.21 -22.00
C LEU A 153 -2.07 -2.38 -22.31
N GLN A 154 -2.42 -3.17 -21.29
CA GLN A 154 -3.35 -4.29 -21.43
C GLN A 154 -4.74 -3.81 -21.89
N ARG A 155 -5.28 -2.77 -21.24
CA ARG A 155 -6.57 -2.16 -21.62
C ARG A 155 -6.57 -1.66 -23.06
N ARG A 156 -5.48 -1.00 -23.50
CA ARG A 156 -5.36 -0.53 -24.89
C ARG A 156 -5.33 -1.67 -25.90
N ARG A 157 -4.64 -2.77 -25.59
CA ARG A 157 -4.60 -3.97 -26.45
C ARG A 157 -5.99 -4.59 -26.58
N GLN A 158 -6.69 -4.77 -25.47
CA GLN A 158 -8.05 -5.30 -25.45
C GLN A 158 -9.02 -4.45 -26.28
N ALA A 159 -8.97 -3.12 -26.12
CA ALA A 159 -9.82 -2.21 -26.89
C ALA A 159 -9.57 -2.30 -28.41
N VAL A 160 -8.31 -2.46 -28.83
CA VAL A 160 -7.96 -2.62 -30.26
C VAL A 160 -8.44 -3.98 -30.79
N GLU A 161 -8.28 -5.06 -30.04
CA GLU A 161 -8.75 -6.38 -30.42
C GLU A 161 -10.28 -6.44 -30.53
N GLU A 162 -10.99 -5.81 -29.59
CA GLU A 162 -12.45 -5.71 -29.62
C GLU A 162 -12.94 -4.88 -30.81
N ALA A 163 -12.30 -3.75 -31.10
CA ALA A 163 -12.62 -2.93 -32.27
C ALA A 163 -12.41 -3.70 -33.59
N LEU A 164 -11.32 -4.47 -33.70
CA LEU A 164 -11.06 -5.32 -34.86
C LEU A 164 -12.12 -6.42 -35.02
N ARG A 165 -12.51 -7.08 -33.92
CA ARG A 165 -13.58 -8.09 -33.94
C ARG A 165 -14.90 -7.49 -34.41
N GLN A 166 -15.26 -6.30 -33.95
CA GLN A 166 -16.47 -5.60 -34.39
C GLN A 166 -16.44 -5.20 -35.87
N GLN A 167 -15.29 -4.77 -36.39
CA GLN A 167 -15.14 -4.46 -37.82
C GLN A 167 -15.29 -5.70 -38.71
N ILE A 168 -14.70 -6.84 -38.31
CA ILE A 168 -14.86 -8.10 -39.04
C ILE A 168 -16.32 -8.56 -39.03
N GLN A 169 -17.00 -8.47 -37.88
CA GLN A 169 -18.38 -8.92 -37.75
C GLN A 169 -19.38 -8.01 -38.48
N SER A 170 -19.13 -6.70 -38.54
CA SER A 170 -19.95 -5.75 -39.31
C SER A 170 -19.70 -5.83 -40.82
N GLY A 171 -18.45 -6.08 -41.24
CA GLY A 171 -18.10 -6.28 -42.65
C GLY A 171 -18.68 -7.57 -43.25
N ALA A 172 -18.83 -8.64 -42.44
CA ALA A 172 -19.45 -9.90 -42.85
C ALA A 172 -20.98 -9.80 -43.08
N CYS A 173 -21.64 -8.72 -42.63
CA CYS A 173 -23.10 -8.56 -42.67
C CYS A 173 -23.62 -7.83 -43.92
N ILE A 174 -22.75 -7.43 -44.87
CA ILE A 174 -23.15 -6.64 -46.06
C ILE A 174 -23.36 -7.50 -47.32
N ILE A 175 -23.17 -8.82 -47.25
CA ILE A 175 -23.41 -9.73 -48.39
C ILE A 175 -24.67 -10.56 -48.11
N SER A 176 -25.85 -10.04 -48.42
CA SER A 176 -27.14 -10.77 -48.44
C SER A 176 -28.08 -10.16 -49.46
#